data_AF-A0A3A4XP15-F1
#
_entry.id   AF-A0A3A4XP15-F1
#
_cell.length_a   1.000
_cell.length_b   1.000
_cell.length_c   1.000
_cell.angle_alpha   90.00
_cell.angle_beta   90.00
_cell.angle_gamma   90.00
#
_symmetry.space_group_name_H-M   'P 1'
#
loop_
_entity.id
_entity.type
_entity.pdbx_description
1 polymer ?
#
loop_
_entity_poly.entity_id
_entity_poly.type
_entity_poly.pdbx_seq_one_letter_code
_entity_poly.pdbx_strand_id
1 'polypeptide(L)'
;MIKVSAAKLWVVNVIAFVFFFILTLTGLANWLLLPRGFRSGENVWAAVRHFLLEVHQWTALLFIISMAVHWVLHWSYIKSNLQRHGFLK
;
A
#
# COMPACT_ATOMS: atom_id res chain seq x y z
N MET A 1 -5.87 15.32 -22.85
CA MET A 1 -5.03 15.56 -21.65
C MET A 1 -5.99 15.69 -20.46
N ILE A 2 -6.04 14.72 -19.55
CA ILE A 2 -6.94 14.80 -18.39
C ILE A 2 -6.41 15.90 -17.46
N LYS A 3 -7.15 16.99 -17.26
CA LYS A 3 -6.81 18.02 -16.27
C LYS A 3 -7.14 17.45 -14.88
N VAL A 4 -6.12 16.96 -14.19
CA VAL A 4 -6.22 16.53 -12.79
C VAL A 4 -5.78 17.69 -11.91
N SER A 5 -6.58 18.04 -10.89
CA SER A 5 -6.22 19.09 -9.94
C SER A 5 -5.18 18.60 -8.95
N ALA A 6 -4.33 19.51 -8.46
CA ALA A 6 -3.32 19.20 -7.45
C ALA A 6 -3.95 18.58 -6.18
N ALA A 7 -5.14 19.03 -5.79
CA ALA A 7 -5.89 18.47 -4.67
C ALA A 7 -6.21 16.97 -4.85
N LYS A 8 -6.61 16.53 -6.05
CA LYS A 8 -6.90 15.12 -6.32
C LYS A 8 -5.65 14.25 -6.21
N LEU A 9 -4.53 14.73 -6.76
CA LEU A 9 -3.23 14.04 -6.67
C LEU A 9 -2.80 13.91 -5.20
N TRP A 10 -2.94 14.99 -4.42
CA TRP A 10 -2.60 14.99 -3.01
C TRP A 10 -3.45 14.02 -2.20
N VAL A 11 -4.77 13.98 -2.41
CA VAL A 11 -5.67 13.03 -1.72
C VAL A 11 -5.25 11.58 -1.97
N VAL A 12 -4.95 11.22 -3.22
CA VAL A 12 -4.54 9.85 -3.55
C VAL A 12 -3.21 9.50 -2.86
N ASN A 13 -2.28 10.45 -2.75
CA ASN A 13 -1.01 10.23 -2.02
C ASN A 13 -1.22 10.03 -0.53
N VAL A 14 -2.13 10.78 0.09
CA VAL A 14 -2.46 10.61 1.51
C VAL A 14 -3.11 9.25 1.76
N ILE A 15 -4.07 8.84 0.91
CA ILE A 15 -4.71 7.52 1.00
C ILE A 15 -3.66 6.41 0.88
N ALA A 16 -2.78 6.51 -0.12
CA ALA A 16 -1.68 5.57 -0.31
C ALA A 16 -0.76 5.50 0.90
N PHE A 17 -0.40 6.65 1.48
CA PHE A 17 0.44 6.71 2.67
C PHE A 17 -0.21 6.02 3.88
N VAL A 18 -1.51 6.23 4.10
CA VAL A 18 -2.25 5.57 5.19
C VAL A 18 -2.26 4.05 5.00
N PHE A 19 -2.54 3.56 3.79
CA PHE A 19 -2.49 2.13 3.51
C PHE A 19 -1.08 1.55 3.70
N PHE A 20 -0.05 2.24 3.21
CA PHE A 20 1.34 1.84 3.41
C PHE A 20 1.69 1.76 4.90
N PHE A 21 1.24 2.72 5.70
CA PHE A 21 1.46 2.72 7.14
C PHE A 21 0.78 1.53 7.83
N ILE A 22 -0.48 1.25 7.53
CA ILE A 22 -1.21 0.08 8.05
C ILE A 22 -0.50 -1.22 7.66
N LEU A 23 -0.08 -1.34 6.40
CA LEU A 23 0.68 -2.50 5.92
C LEU A 23 1.99 -2.69 6.67
N THR A 24 2.73 -1.60 6.88
CA THR A 24 4.00 -1.61 7.60
C THR A 24 3.79 -2.07 9.04
N LEU A 25 2.80 -1.50 9.75
CA LEU A 25 2.51 -1.87 11.13
C LEU A 25 2.06 -3.32 11.26
N THR A 26 1.10 -3.75 10.45
CA THR A 26 0.57 -5.13 10.49
C THR A 26 1.60 -6.16 10.06
N GLY A 27 2.43 -5.84 9.06
CA GLY A 27 3.52 -6.71 8.59
C GLY A 27 4.63 -6.83 9.63
N LEU A 28 5.09 -5.72 10.20
CA LEU A 28 6.10 -5.72 11.26
C LEU A 28 5.59 -6.40 12.53
N ALA A 29 4.34 -6.15 12.94
CA ALA A 29 3.74 -6.81 14.09
C ALA A 29 3.67 -8.33 13.90
N ASN A 30 3.20 -8.80 12.74
CA ASN A 30 3.18 -10.22 12.41
C ASN A 30 4.58 -10.85 12.34
N TRP A 31 5.59 -10.09 11.93
CA TRP A 31 6.95 -10.60 11.75
C TRP A 31 7.75 -10.64 13.06
N LEU A 32 7.62 -9.61 13.91
CA LEU A 32 8.44 -9.39 15.10
C LEU A 32 7.76 -9.79 16.42
N LEU A 33 6.44 -9.57 16.54
CA LEU A 33 5.74 -9.70 17.82
C LEU A 33 5.06 -11.04 17.99
N LEU A 34 4.68 -11.71 16.89
CA LEU A 34 3.85 -12.91 16.94
C LEU A 34 4.70 -14.19 16.81
N PRO A 35 4.57 -15.15 17.75
CA PRO A 35 5.34 -16.39 17.74
C PRO A 35 5.03 -17.25 16.50
N ARG A 36 6.06 -17.93 15.97
CA ARG A 36 5.97 -18.80 14.79
C ARG A 36 5.89 -20.27 15.21
N GLY A 37 4.86 -20.98 14.78
CA GLY A 37 4.79 -22.45 14.89
C GLY A 37 3.46 -23.00 15.41
N PHE A 38 3.16 -24.26 15.03
CA PHE A 38 1.92 -25.00 15.32
C PHE A 38 1.68 -25.32 16.82
N ARG A 39 2.62 -24.95 17.71
CA ARG A 39 2.51 -25.18 19.17
C ARG A 39 1.70 -24.12 19.91
N SER A 40 1.23 -23.07 19.26
CA SER A 40 0.25 -22.15 19.85
C SER A 40 -1.16 -22.73 19.70
N GLY A 41 -1.45 -23.84 20.38
CA GLY A 41 -2.83 -24.33 20.52
C GLY A 41 -3.73 -23.22 21.06
N GLU A 42 -4.95 -23.10 20.55
CA GLU A 42 -6.10 -22.30 21.05
C GLU A 42 -5.80 -21.01 21.86
N ASN A 43 -4.74 -20.27 21.49
CA ASN A 43 -4.25 -19.16 22.28
C ASN A 43 -4.54 -17.85 21.55
N VAL A 44 -4.91 -16.82 22.31
CA VAL A 44 -5.28 -15.47 21.83
C VAL A 44 -4.31 -14.93 20.78
N TRP A 45 -3.02 -15.25 20.89
CA TRP A 45 -1.98 -14.86 19.93
C TRP A 45 -2.19 -15.41 18.51
N ALA A 46 -2.71 -16.62 18.36
CA ALA A 46 -3.04 -17.18 17.06
C ALA A 46 -4.21 -16.44 16.41
N ALA A 47 -5.25 -16.12 17.19
CA ALA A 47 -6.39 -15.32 16.73
C ALA A 47 -5.97 -13.91 16.31
N VAL A 48 -5.13 -13.23 17.11
CA VAL A 48 -4.57 -11.91 16.77
C VAL A 48 -3.74 -11.98 15.49
N ARG A 49 -2.92 -13.02 15.31
CA ARG A 49 -2.15 -13.21 14.08
C ARG A 49 -3.04 -13.38 12.86
N HIS A 50 -4.09 -14.21 12.95
CA HIS A 50 -5.06 -14.38 11.87
C HIS A 50 -5.73 -13.07 11.52
N PHE A 51 -6.20 -12.31 12.52
CA PHE A 51 -6.80 -11.01 12.31
C PHE A 51 -5.84 -10.01 11.64
N LEU A 52 -4.60 -9.89 12.13
CA LEU A 52 -3.60 -8.99 11.55
C LEU A 52 -3.24 -9.39 10.12
N LEU A 53 -3.17 -10.69 9.82
CA LEU A 53 -2.94 -11.18 8.46
C LEU A 53 -4.09 -10.82 7.53
N GLU A 54 -5.34 -11.00 7.97
CA GLU A 54 -6.52 -10.65 7.18
C GLU A 54 -6.55 -9.14 6.89
N VAL A 55 -6.36 -8.31 7.92
CA VAL A 55 -6.27 -6.84 7.76
C VAL A 55 -5.13 -6.48 6.81
N HIS A 56 -3.95 -7.10 6.96
CA HIS A 56 -2.80 -6.84 6.09
C HIS A 56 -3.12 -7.19 4.63
N GLN A 57 -3.73 -8.35 4.37
CA GLN A 57 -4.04 -8.81 3.01
C GLN A 57 -5.07 -7.90 2.32
N TRP A 58 -6.16 -7.55 3.00
CA TRP A 58 -7.17 -6.64 2.42
C TRP A 58 -6.62 -5.23 2.21
N THR A 59 -5.83 -4.73 3.16
CA THR A 59 -5.16 -3.44 2.99
C THR A 59 -4.16 -3.48 1.83
N ALA A 60 -3.47 -4.60 1.61
CA ALA A 60 -2.51 -4.77 0.51
C ALA A 60 -3.23 -4.69 -0.83
N LEU A 61 -4.38 -5.34 -0.95
CA LEU A 61 -5.22 -5.27 -2.14
C LEU A 61 -5.66 -3.83 -2.43
N LEU A 62 -6.17 -3.12 -1.42
CA LEU A 62 -6.58 -1.71 -1.55
C LEU A 62 -5.39 -0.79 -1.89
N PHE A 63 -4.22 -1.05 -1.32
CA PHE A 63 -2.99 -0.32 -1.63
C PHE A 63 -2.56 -0.51 -3.09
N ILE A 64 -2.59 -1.74 -3.60
CA ILE A 64 -2.27 -2.03 -5.01
C ILE A 64 -3.23 -1.28 -5.94
N ILE A 65 -4.54 -1.31 -5.67
CA ILE A 65 -5.53 -0.57 -6.44
C ILE A 65 -5.23 0.95 -6.39
N SER A 66 -4.93 1.47 -5.20
CA SER A 66 -4.55 2.88 -5.01
C SER A 66 -3.30 3.25 -5.81
N MET A 67 -2.29 2.37 -5.90
CA MET A 67 -1.09 2.57 -6.71
C MET A 67 -1.36 2.57 -8.21
N ALA A 68 -2.24 1.70 -8.70
CA ALA A 68 -2.67 1.75 -10.09
C ALA A 68 -3.34 3.10 -10.42
N VAL A 69 -4.25 3.57 -9.55
CA VAL A 69 -4.89 4.89 -9.70
C VAL A 69 -3.87 6.01 -9.64
N HIS A 70 -2.93 5.97 -8.68
CA HIS A 70 -1.87 6.95 -8.55
C HIS A 70 -1.03 7.07 -9.83
N TRP A 71 -0.59 5.96 -10.42
CA TRP A 71 0.19 5.98 -11.66
C TRP A 71 -0.58 6.55 -12.85
N VAL A 72 -1.85 6.19 -13.01
CA VAL A 72 -2.69 6.73 -14.08
C VAL A 72 -2.85 8.24 -13.94
N LEU A 73 -3.07 8.74 -12.73
CA LEU A 73 -3.22 10.18 -12.47
C LEU A 73 -1.91 10.94 -12.65
N HIS A 74 -0.77 10.33 -12.32
CA HIS A 74 0.57 10.91 -12.48
C HIS A 74 1.20 10.64 -13.85
N TRP A 75 0.51 9.98 -14.77
CA TRP A 75 1.07 9.57 -16.06
C TRP A 75 1.66 10.72 -16.88
N SER A 76 1.03 11.90 -16.87
CA SER A 76 1.55 13.09 -17.56
C SER A 76 2.90 13.55 -17.01
N TYR A 77 3.06 13.50 -15.67
CA TYR A 77 4.32 13.81 -15.00
C TYR A 77 5.40 12.78 -15.35
N ILE A 78 5.05 11.48 -15.30
CA ILE A 78 5.97 10.39 -15.66
C ILE A 78 6.45 10.55 -17.10
N LYS A 79 5.53 10.79 -18.05
CA LYS A 79 5.88 11.02 -19.46
C LYS A 79 6.78 12.23 -19.65
N SER A 80 6.44 13.36 -19.01
CA SER A 80 7.25 14.57 -19.10
C SER A 80 8.67 14.34 -18.56
N ASN A 81 8.80 13.60 -17.46
CA ASN A 81 10.11 13.30 -16.88
C ASN A 81 10.92 12.32 -17.74
N LEU A 82 10.27 11.30 -18.32
CA LEU A 82 10.90 10.38 -19.27
C LEU A 82 11.39 11.10 -20.54
N GLN A 83 10.61 12.04 -21.06
CA GLN A 83 11.02 12.88 -22.20
C GLN A 83 12.20 13.78 -21.83
N ARG A 84 12.17 14.40 -20.65
CA ARG A 84 13.27 15.24 -20.13
C ARG A 84 14.59 14.46 -20.03
N HIS A 85 14.53 13.19 -19.65
CA HIS A 85 15.70 12.32 -19.54
C HIS A 85 16.04 11.55 -20.83
N GLY A 86 15.34 11.81 -21.94
CA GLY A 86 15.65 11.23 -23.25
C GLY A 86 15.21 9.79 -23.46
N PHE A 87 14.41 9.22 -22.55
CA PHE A 87 13.87 7.86 -22.68
C PHE A 87 12.66 7.77 -23.61
N LEU A 88 11.95 8.88 -23.82
CA LEU A 88 10.84 9.00 -24.76
C LEU A 88 11.08 10.20 -25.68
N LYS A 89 10.81 10.03 -26.98
CA LYS A 89 10.76 11.14 -27.93
C LYS A 89 9.40 11.86 -27.84
#